data_AF-A0A9W7FZU6-F1
#
_entry.id   AF-A0A9W7FZU6-F1
#
_cell.length_a   1.000
_cell.length_b   1.000
_cell.length_c   1.000
_cell.angle_alpha   90.00
_cell.angle_beta   90.00
_cell.angle_gamma   90.00
#
_symmetry.space_group_name_H-M   'P 1'
#
loop_
_entity.id
_entity.type
_entity.pdbx_description
1 polymer ?
#
loop_
_entity_poly.entity_id
_entity_poly.type
_entity_poly.pdbx_seq_one_letter_code
_entity_poly.pdbx_strand_id
1 'polypeptide(L)'
;MAPAEEVSDRTSSSKSKKEKKEKKEKKVKVEKKEKKVKVEKRAKKEKKEKKEKKEKKGKEEMVENEVVDSEKTELVTAVATTITTTTTNSTPPKVGTKRKLDTPTSTTGKLDTPTSTPTSAAKQPKKERVPWTKEEDKRLIALEKLHPKRWSMIAKLHGGKSRVKRHENDIRKRWTTILDPSLTHGSWSKEEDESLIQLVEKYGVEGRWNQEIQKELKGGNRTGKQCKLRWECALDPAVAKGAWTKEEDNELASLVGERLKKGENITLGGWKVIAGEKKEGGKRTNKQCKRRWLKFLDPDRKVILTAHTTKEGGERCTYGEKTNK
;
A
#
# COMPACT_ATOMS: atom_id res chain seq x y z
N MET A 1 -17.82 -94.06 40.52
CA MET A 1 -16.53 -93.34 40.43
C MET A 1 -16.65 -92.27 39.35
N ALA A 2 -16.05 -91.09 39.54
CA ALA A 2 -16.06 -90.01 38.56
C ALA A 2 -14.95 -90.18 37.50
N PRO A 3 -15.13 -89.54 36.33
CA PRO A 3 -14.08 -88.69 35.75
C PRO A 3 -14.65 -87.30 35.38
N ALA A 4 -14.09 -86.19 35.86
CA ALA A 4 -12.86 -85.52 35.42
C ALA A 4 -13.10 -84.56 34.23
N GLU A 5 -13.10 -83.26 34.50
CA GLU A 5 -13.19 -82.20 33.49
C GLU A 5 -11.88 -82.03 32.71
N GLU A 6 -11.98 -81.65 31.43
CA GLU A 6 -10.83 -81.22 30.62
C GLU A 6 -10.91 -79.71 30.33
N VAL A 7 -9.85 -78.97 30.69
CA VAL A 7 -9.81 -77.50 30.59
C VAL A 7 -8.65 -77.04 29.72
N SER A 8 -8.94 -76.70 28.45
CA SER A 8 -8.06 -75.96 27.54
C SER A 8 -8.90 -75.34 26.40
N ASP A 9 -8.56 -74.25 25.71
CA ASP A 9 -7.48 -73.26 25.84
C ASP A 9 -8.03 -71.88 25.41
N ARG A 10 -7.73 -70.80 26.15
CA ARG A 10 -8.15 -69.42 25.82
C ARG A 10 -7.01 -68.40 25.75
N THR A 11 -5.76 -68.85 25.80
CA THR A 11 -4.61 -67.94 26.07
C THR A 11 -4.02 -67.26 24.83
N SER A 12 -4.17 -67.86 23.64
CA SER A 12 -3.44 -67.46 22.41
C SER A 12 -3.91 -66.16 21.75
N SER A 13 -5.19 -65.79 21.83
CA SER A 13 -5.75 -64.63 21.10
C SER A 13 -5.36 -63.27 21.71
N SER A 14 -5.20 -63.21 23.04
CA SER A 14 -4.96 -61.97 23.79
C SER A 14 -3.53 -61.42 23.59
N LYS A 15 -2.54 -62.30 23.38
CA LYS A 15 -1.13 -61.94 23.21
C LYS A 15 -0.90 -61.13 21.93
N SER A 16 -1.50 -61.56 20.81
CA SER A 16 -1.36 -60.92 19.49
C SER A 16 -1.95 -59.50 19.42
N LYS A 17 -3.07 -59.25 20.12
CA LYS A 17 -3.67 -57.89 20.19
C LYS A 17 -2.81 -56.90 20.99
N LYS A 18 -2.18 -57.35 22.08
CA LYS A 18 -1.29 -56.51 22.91
C LYS A 18 -0.05 -56.07 22.10
N GLU A 19 0.56 -56.99 21.37
CA GLU A 19 1.76 -56.71 20.56
C GLU A 19 1.48 -55.75 19.38
N LYS A 20 0.33 -55.90 18.71
CA LYS A 20 -0.11 -54.96 17.66
C LYS A 20 -0.34 -53.54 18.20
N LYS A 21 -0.89 -53.40 19.42
CA LYS A 21 -1.07 -52.09 20.08
C LYS A 21 0.28 -51.43 20.36
N GLU A 22 1.22 -52.18 20.92
CA GLU A 22 2.56 -51.67 21.24
C GLU A 22 3.36 -51.27 19.98
N LYS A 23 3.31 -52.07 18.90
CA LYS A 23 3.91 -51.71 17.60
C LYS A 23 3.31 -50.42 17.02
N LYS A 24 1.99 -50.23 17.12
CA LYS A 24 1.32 -48.98 16.67
C LYS A 24 1.75 -47.77 17.50
N GLU A 25 1.87 -47.92 18.81
CA GLU A 25 2.28 -46.85 19.72
C GLU A 25 3.75 -46.43 19.49
N LYS A 26 4.66 -47.41 19.32
CA LYS A 26 6.05 -47.16 18.93
C LYS A 26 6.14 -46.38 17.60
N LYS A 27 5.36 -46.75 16.57
CA LYS A 27 5.31 -46.03 15.28
C LYS A 27 4.88 -44.56 15.44
N VAL A 28 3.82 -44.29 16.20
CA VAL A 28 3.35 -42.91 16.46
C VAL A 28 4.40 -42.09 17.22
N LYS A 29 5.14 -42.71 18.14
CA LYS A 29 6.21 -42.06 18.91
C LYS A 29 7.42 -41.70 18.03
N VAL A 30 7.74 -42.53 17.01
CA VAL A 30 8.76 -42.22 15.98
C VAL A 30 8.31 -41.05 15.11
N GLU A 31 7.11 -41.10 14.51
CA GLU A 31 6.62 -39.98 13.67
C GLU A 31 6.58 -38.64 14.42
N LYS A 32 6.17 -38.63 15.69
CA LYS A 32 6.18 -37.42 16.52
C LYS A 32 7.60 -36.88 16.73
N LYS A 33 8.61 -37.75 16.92
CA LYS A 33 10.02 -37.33 17.00
C LYS A 33 10.50 -36.74 15.67
N GLU A 34 10.23 -37.39 14.54
CA GLU A 34 10.63 -36.88 13.21
C GLU A 34 9.99 -35.53 12.88
N LYS A 35 8.68 -35.39 13.15
CA LYS A 35 7.95 -34.11 12.98
C LYS A 35 8.57 -33.01 13.86
N LYS A 36 8.93 -33.30 15.11
CA LYS A 36 9.61 -32.34 16.01
C LYS A 36 10.99 -31.92 15.45
N VAL A 37 11.81 -32.87 15.01
CA VAL A 37 13.12 -32.59 14.41
C VAL A 37 12.99 -31.75 13.13
N LYS A 38 11.98 -32.02 12.29
CA LYS A 38 11.73 -31.25 11.06
C LYS A 38 11.34 -29.80 11.34
N VAL A 39 10.51 -29.56 12.37
CA VAL A 39 10.15 -28.19 12.82
C VAL A 39 11.37 -27.46 13.36
N GLU A 40 12.19 -28.10 14.21
CA GLU A 40 13.38 -27.48 14.79
C GLU A 40 14.45 -27.13 13.73
N LYS A 41 14.68 -28.01 12.75
CA LYS A 41 15.55 -27.73 11.59
C LYS A 41 15.04 -26.53 10.78
N ARG A 42 13.72 -26.40 10.57
CA ARG A 42 13.12 -25.25 9.86
C ARG A 42 13.30 -23.94 10.63
N ALA A 43 13.09 -23.96 11.95
CA ALA A 43 13.30 -22.79 12.81
C ALA A 43 14.77 -22.34 12.86
N LYS A 44 15.72 -23.28 12.87
CA LYS A 44 17.16 -22.97 12.79
C LYS A 44 17.53 -22.35 11.43
N LYS A 45 16.97 -22.86 10.32
CA LYS A 45 17.17 -22.26 8.98
C LYS A 45 16.63 -20.82 8.90
N GLU A 46 15.41 -20.57 9.37
CA GLU A 46 14.82 -19.22 9.35
C GLU A 46 15.60 -18.21 10.21
N LYS A 47 16.13 -18.65 11.36
CA LYS A 47 17.02 -17.82 12.19
C LYS A 47 18.35 -17.50 11.47
N LYS A 48 18.92 -18.44 10.73
CA LYS A 48 20.13 -18.21 9.92
C LYS A 48 19.86 -17.18 8.82
N GLU A 49 18.81 -17.38 8.02
CA GLU A 49 18.42 -16.46 6.93
C GLU A 49 18.13 -15.04 7.44
N LYS A 50 17.50 -14.90 8.62
CA LYS A 50 17.29 -13.59 9.26
C LYS A 50 18.59 -12.92 9.73
N LYS A 51 19.56 -13.68 10.26
CA LYS A 51 20.88 -13.14 10.64
C LYS A 51 21.65 -12.67 9.40
N GLU A 52 21.70 -13.51 8.38
CA GLU A 52 22.41 -13.26 7.11
C GLU A 52 21.82 -12.05 6.36
N LYS A 53 20.48 -11.89 6.37
CA LYS A 53 19.82 -10.71 5.82
C LYS A 53 20.07 -9.43 6.63
N LYS A 54 20.21 -9.52 7.97
CA LYS A 54 20.57 -8.36 8.81
C LYS A 54 22.03 -7.94 8.57
N GLU A 55 22.94 -8.89 8.45
CA GLU A 55 24.35 -8.63 8.17
C GLU A 55 24.55 -8.04 6.76
N LYS A 56 23.86 -8.58 5.75
CA LYS A 56 23.90 -8.03 4.39
C LYS A 56 23.37 -6.59 4.35
N LYS A 57 22.24 -6.31 5.03
CA LYS A 57 21.73 -4.92 5.14
C LYS A 57 22.74 -4.00 5.83
N GLY A 58 23.38 -4.42 6.91
CA GLY A 58 24.38 -3.60 7.61
C GLY A 58 25.60 -3.26 6.74
N LYS A 59 26.04 -4.19 5.88
CA LYS A 59 27.12 -3.95 4.91
C LYS A 59 26.68 -3.02 3.77
N GLU A 60 25.46 -3.18 3.28
CA GLU A 60 24.86 -2.31 2.25
C GLU A 60 24.71 -0.86 2.76
N GLU A 61 24.25 -0.70 4.02
CA GLU A 61 24.11 0.58 4.72
C GLU A 61 25.47 1.25 5.05
N MET A 62 26.54 0.47 5.24
CA MET A 62 27.89 1.02 5.45
C MET A 62 28.51 1.53 4.14
N VAL A 63 28.37 0.77 3.05
CA VAL A 63 28.84 1.17 1.71
C VAL A 63 28.07 2.39 1.19
N GLU A 64 26.77 2.48 1.42
CA GLU A 64 25.97 3.65 1.03
C GLU A 64 26.41 4.93 1.78
N ASN A 65 26.92 4.83 3.01
CA ASN A 65 27.47 5.96 3.75
C ASN A 65 28.88 6.37 3.29
N GLU A 66 29.79 5.42 2.98
CA GLU A 66 31.13 5.74 2.46
C GLU A 66 31.07 6.42 1.08
N VAL A 67 30.19 5.95 0.17
CA VAL A 67 29.99 6.59 -1.14
C VAL A 67 29.48 8.03 -0.99
N VAL A 68 28.63 8.30 0.00
CA VAL A 68 28.07 9.63 0.25
C VAL A 68 29.11 10.64 0.73
N ASP A 69 30.17 10.26 1.46
CA ASP A 69 31.25 11.20 1.81
C ASP A 69 32.24 11.43 0.65
N SER A 70 32.45 10.45 -0.25
CA SER A 70 33.30 10.63 -1.44
C SER A 70 32.67 11.49 -2.54
N GLU A 71 31.36 11.39 -2.79
CA GLU A 71 30.68 12.20 -3.83
C GLU A 71 30.39 13.64 -3.34
N LYS A 72 30.34 13.85 -2.02
CA LYS A 72 30.08 15.13 -1.36
C LYS A 72 31.24 16.12 -1.50
N THR A 73 32.48 15.65 -1.67
CA THR A 73 33.65 16.51 -1.93
C THR A 73 33.75 17.03 -3.36
N GLU A 74 33.21 16.32 -4.36
CA GLU A 74 33.26 16.79 -5.76
C GLU A 74 32.13 17.79 -6.10
N LEU A 75 30.94 17.60 -5.52
CA LEU A 75 29.78 18.44 -5.84
C LEU A 75 29.80 19.84 -5.18
N VAL A 76 30.50 20.02 -4.04
CA VAL A 76 30.64 21.35 -3.41
C VAL A 76 31.49 22.30 -4.25
N THR A 77 32.49 21.78 -4.96
CA THR A 77 33.42 22.56 -5.79
C THR A 77 32.73 23.05 -7.06
N ALA A 78 31.87 22.23 -7.67
CA ALA A 78 31.17 22.58 -8.92
C ALA A 78 30.12 23.70 -8.77
N VAL A 79 29.48 23.82 -7.59
CA VAL A 79 28.42 24.83 -7.36
C VAL A 79 29.03 26.21 -7.06
N ALA A 80 30.16 26.26 -6.36
CA ALA A 80 30.85 27.51 -6.01
C ALA A 80 31.30 28.33 -7.24
N THR A 81 31.71 27.67 -8.32
CA THR A 81 32.26 28.31 -9.53
C THR A 81 31.23 29.12 -10.33
N THR A 82 29.93 29.02 -10.02
CA THR A 82 28.86 29.73 -10.77
C THR A 82 28.40 31.06 -10.18
N ILE A 83 29.00 31.52 -9.07
CA ILE A 83 28.45 32.64 -8.28
C ILE A 83 29.32 33.92 -8.38
N THR A 84 30.46 33.89 -9.08
CA THR A 84 31.47 34.97 -9.06
C THR A 84 31.62 35.77 -10.36
N THR A 85 30.53 36.10 -11.07
CA THR A 85 30.55 37.18 -12.09
C THR A 85 29.19 37.88 -12.24
N THR A 86 28.95 38.94 -11.46
CA THR A 86 28.26 40.18 -11.89
C THR A 86 28.27 41.21 -10.76
N THR A 87 29.28 42.08 -10.76
CA THR A 87 29.35 43.27 -9.90
C THR A 87 29.70 44.48 -10.75
N THR A 88 28.74 45.38 -10.97
CA THR A 88 28.97 46.77 -11.39
C THR A 88 27.83 47.65 -10.90
N ASN A 89 28.17 48.84 -10.40
CA ASN A 89 27.28 49.77 -9.70
C ASN A 89 26.30 50.53 -10.60
N SER A 90 25.19 50.99 -10.02
CA SER A 90 24.77 52.41 -10.10
C SER A 90 23.83 52.78 -8.93
N THR A 91 24.01 54.00 -8.43
CA THR A 91 23.43 54.54 -7.18
C THR A 91 22.17 55.43 -7.49
N PRO A 92 21.52 56.16 -6.55
CA PRO A 92 20.05 56.22 -6.50
C PRO A 92 19.45 57.64 -6.67
N PRO A 93 18.15 57.82 -6.41
CA PRO A 93 17.68 59.04 -5.76
C PRO A 93 16.88 58.81 -4.45
N LYS A 94 16.67 59.91 -3.71
CA LYS A 94 16.23 59.98 -2.30
C LYS A 94 14.73 60.25 -2.11
N VAL A 95 14.20 59.73 -0.99
CA VAL A 95 13.31 60.35 0.03
C VAL A 95 12.13 61.24 -0.42
N GLY A 96 10.92 60.89 0.04
CA GLY A 96 9.73 61.76 0.16
C GLY A 96 8.77 61.27 1.26
N THR A 97 8.15 62.18 2.03
CA THR A 97 7.53 61.90 3.36
C THR A 97 6.00 61.96 3.45
N LYS A 98 5.42 61.05 4.27
CA LYS A 98 4.26 61.17 5.21
C LYS A 98 2.97 61.95 4.82
N ARG A 99 1.81 61.25 4.83
CA ARG A 99 0.57 61.44 5.66
C ARG A 99 -0.64 60.70 5.03
N LYS A 100 -1.42 59.89 5.78
CA LYS A 100 -2.68 60.18 6.53
C LYS A 100 -3.85 60.58 5.58
N LEU A 101 -4.71 59.62 5.21
CA LEU A 101 -6.09 59.37 5.69
C LEU A 101 -7.11 60.44 5.23
N ASP A 102 -8.15 60.02 4.51
CA ASP A 102 -9.57 60.29 4.82
C ASP A 102 -10.53 59.59 3.82
N THR A 103 -11.72 59.25 4.29
CA THR A 103 -12.90 58.76 3.53
C THR A 103 -13.98 59.83 3.51
N PRO A 104 -14.85 59.93 2.48
CA PRO A 104 -16.23 59.44 2.73
C PRO A 104 -17.01 58.89 1.50
N THR A 105 -17.73 57.79 1.75
CA THR A 105 -19.17 57.55 1.53
C THR A 105 -19.95 58.13 0.32
N SER A 106 -20.32 57.21 -0.61
CA SER A 106 -21.65 57.02 -1.25
C SER A 106 -22.29 58.07 -2.19
N THR A 107 -22.86 57.61 -3.33
CA THR A 107 -24.34 57.52 -3.60
C THR A 107 -24.74 57.46 -5.10
N THR A 108 -25.56 56.46 -5.46
CA THR A 108 -26.42 56.29 -6.68
C THR A 108 -25.86 56.23 -8.12
N GLY A 109 -26.39 55.30 -8.93
CA GLY A 109 -26.26 55.29 -10.40
C GLY A 109 -26.77 54.01 -11.09
N LYS A 110 -27.97 54.06 -11.68
CA LYS A 110 -28.59 53.06 -12.60
C LYS A 110 -28.43 53.55 -14.05
N LEU A 111 -28.49 52.75 -15.13
CA LEU A 111 -28.66 51.30 -15.41
C LEU A 111 -27.78 50.99 -16.67
N ASP A 112 -27.49 49.78 -17.17
CA ASP A 112 -28.28 48.93 -18.10
C ASP A 112 -27.36 47.88 -18.77
N THR A 113 -27.93 46.78 -19.26
CA THR A 113 -27.26 45.73 -20.06
C THR A 113 -27.94 45.54 -21.41
N PRO A 114 -27.20 45.09 -22.45
CA PRO A 114 -27.75 43.98 -23.22
C PRO A 114 -26.75 42.89 -23.70
N THR A 115 -27.24 41.65 -23.64
CA THR A 115 -27.11 40.60 -24.68
C THR A 115 -25.74 39.99 -25.01
N SER A 116 -25.44 38.95 -24.23
CA SER A 116 -24.93 37.62 -24.64
C SER A 116 -24.61 37.29 -26.12
N THR A 117 -23.42 36.73 -26.34
CA THR A 117 -23.14 35.71 -27.38
C THR A 117 -22.34 34.54 -26.76
N PRO A 118 -22.80 33.28 -26.87
CA PRO A 118 -22.09 32.13 -26.31
C PRO A 118 -21.02 31.60 -27.29
N THR A 119 -19.79 32.11 -27.21
CA THR A 119 -18.68 31.54 -27.98
C THR A 119 -18.30 30.17 -27.42
N SER A 120 -18.29 29.16 -28.29
CA SER A 120 -17.99 27.75 -27.96
C SER A 120 -16.67 27.60 -27.21
N ALA A 121 -16.73 27.16 -25.96
CA ALA A 121 -15.57 26.93 -25.12
C ALA A 121 -14.81 25.68 -25.58
N ALA A 122 -13.80 25.87 -26.45
CA ALA A 122 -12.88 24.83 -26.85
C ALA A 122 -12.26 24.14 -25.61
N LYS A 123 -12.52 22.83 -25.46
CA LYS A 123 -11.98 22.02 -24.35
C LYS A 123 -10.46 22.01 -24.42
N GLN A 124 -9.84 22.78 -23.54
CA GLN A 124 -8.39 22.80 -23.34
C GLN A 124 -7.87 21.35 -23.15
N PRO A 125 -6.79 20.94 -23.84
CA PRO A 125 -6.27 19.58 -23.73
C PRO A 125 -5.88 19.28 -22.28
N LYS A 126 -6.34 18.13 -21.78
CA LYS A 126 -6.05 17.68 -20.41
C LYS A 126 -4.55 17.44 -20.28
N LYS A 127 -3.82 18.35 -19.61
CA LYS A 127 -2.38 18.21 -19.35
C LYS A 127 -2.09 16.84 -18.75
N GLU A 128 -1.31 16.04 -19.46
CA GLU A 128 -0.94 14.69 -19.03
C GLU A 128 -0.16 14.75 -17.72
N ARG A 129 -0.49 13.84 -16.79
CA ARG A 129 0.16 13.78 -15.47
C ARG A 129 1.46 13.01 -15.60
N VAL A 130 2.54 13.72 -15.91
CA VAL A 130 3.89 13.13 -16.01
C VAL A 130 4.32 12.54 -14.65
N PRO A 131 4.64 11.23 -14.56
CA PRO A 131 5.13 10.60 -13.33
C PRO A 131 6.43 11.23 -12.81
N TRP A 132 6.73 11.07 -11.52
CA TRP A 132 8.02 11.47 -10.93
C TRP A 132 9.10 10.42 -11.17
N THR A 133 10.28 10.87 -11.57
CA THR A 133 11.48 10.05 -11.75
C THR A 133 12.34 10.02 -10.47
N LYS A 134 13.19 9.00 -10.32
CA LYS A 134 14.09 8.90 -9.15
C LYS A 134 15.14 10.01 -9.16
N GLU A 135 15.52 10.48 -10.33
CA GLU A 135 16.49 11.53 -10.59
C GLU A 135 15.92 12.92 -10.24
N GLU A 136 14.60 13.10 -10.38
CA GLU A 136 13.88 14.25 -9.82
C GLU A 136 13.79 14.17 -8.29
N ASP A 137 13.50 12.99 -7.73
CA ASP A 137 13.43 12.84 -6.27
C ASP A 137 14.80 13.10 -5.60
N LYS A 138 15.88 12.52 -6.13
CA LYS A 138 17.26 12.78 -5.67
C LYS A 138 17.60 14.27 -5.70
N ARG A 139 17.28 14.97 -6.79
CA ARG A 139 17.47 16.43 -6.91
C ARG A 139 16.63 17.21 -5.91
N LEU A 140 15.39 16.80 -5.66
CA LEU A 140 14.53 17.44 -4.68
C LEU A 140 15.07 17.27 -3.24
N ILE A 141 15.58 16.08 -2.89
CA ILE A 141 16.24 15.82 -1.59
C ILE A 141 17.48 16.69 -1.41
N ALA A 142 18.36 16.78 -2.41
CA ALA A 142 19.53 17.65 -2.34
C ALA A 142 19.17 19.14 -2.21
N LEU A 143 18.17 19.61 -2.98
CA LEU A 143 17.73 21.01 -2.95
C LEU A 143 16.98 21.38 -1.67
N GLU A 144 16.24 20.47 -1.05
CA GLU A 144 15.60 20.72 0.24
C GLU A 144 16.65 20.89 1.34
N LYS A 145 17.66 20.02 1.38
CA LYS A 145 18.80 20.11 2.31
C LYS A 145 19.55 21.44 2.21
N LEU A 146 19.69 22.00 1.01
CA LEU A 146 20.33 23.30 0.78
C LEU A 146 19.40 24.50 1.00
N HIS A 147 18.10 24.33 0.74
CA HIS A 147 17.11 25.40 0.77
C HIS A 147 15.82 25.00 1.53
N PRO A 148 15.90 24.69 2.84
CA PRO A 148 14.79 24.06 3.57
C PRO A 148 13.48 24.82 3.41
N LYS A 149 12.44 24.10 2.98
CA LYS A 149 11.07 24.61 2.76
C LYS A 149 10.92 25.80 1.79
N ARG A 150 11.98 26.22 1.07
CA ARG A 150 11.92 27.32 0.06
C ARG A 150 11.41 26.82 -1.29
N TRP A 151 10.16 26.33 -1.32
CA TRP A 151 9.61 25.58 -2.46
C TRP A 151 9.61 26.35 -3.79
N SER A 152 9.42 27.68 -3.78
CA SER A 152 9.53 28.53 -4.98
C SER A 152 10.96 28.53 -5.58
N MET A 153 11.98 28.55 -4.72
CA MET A 153 13.39 28.49 -5.12
C MET A 153 13.73 27.08 -5.61
N ILE A 154 13.35 26.06 -4.84
CA ILE A 154 13.55 24.65 -5.19
C ILE A 154 12.92 24.36 -6.56
N ALA A 155 11.70 24.82 -6.84
CA ALA A 155 11.04 24.57 -8.13
C ALA A 155 11.79 25.17 -9.33
N LYS A 156 12.39 26.37 -9.18
CA LYS A 156 13.22 27.00 -10.21
C LYS A 156 14.49 26.18 -10.49
N LEU A 157 15.17 25.71 -9.43
CA LEU A 157 16.43 24.95 -9.54
C LEU A 157 16.22 23.49 -9.95
N HIS A 158 15.14 22.85 -9.46
CA HIS A 158 14.82 21.43 -9.68
C HIS A 158 14.66 21.08 -11.16
N GLY A 159 14.09 22.01 -11.93
CA GLY A 159 13.94 21.89 -13.37
C GLY A 159 15.23 21.48 -14.07
N GLY A 160 16.34 22.18 -13.81
CA GLY A 160 17.64 21.88 -14.42
C GLY A 160 17.55 21.68 -15.94
N LYS A 161 18.10 20.56 -16.44
CA LYS A 161 17.99 20.13 -17.86
C LYS A 161 16.70 19.33 -18.16
N SER A 162 15.73 19.24 -17.24
CA SER A 162 14.48 18.49 -17.45
C SER A 162 13.55 19.22 -18.42
N ARG A 163 13.00 18.48 -19.39
CA ARG A 163 11.90 18.97 -20.24
C ARG A 163 10.59 19.14 -19.46
N VAL A 164 10.46 18.53 -18.29
CA VAL A 164 9.27 18.58 -17.43
C VAL A 164 9.47 19.65 -16.36
N LYS A 165 8.76 20.78 -16.48
CA LYS A 165 8.74 21.84 -15.45
C LYS A 165 7.74 21.47 -14.34
N ARG A 166 8.24 21.19 -13.13
CA ARG A 166 7.42 21.01 -11.92
C ARG A 166 7.11 22.38 -11.31
N HIS A 167 5.85 22.61 -10.92
CA HIS A 167 5.51 23.83 -10.19
C HIS A 167 5.86 23.70 -8.70
N GLU A 168 6.04 24.82 -8.00
CA GLU A 168 6.24 24.88 -6.55
C GLU A 168 5.25 23.99 -5.77
N ASN A 169 3.97 24.05 -6.14
CA ASN A 169 2.94 23.25 -5.49
C ASN A 169 3.10 21.74 -5.72
N ASP A 170 3.71 21.30 -6.83
CA ASP A 170 3.97 19.88 -7.09
C ASP A 170 5.20 19.42 -6.32
N ILE A 171 6.25 20.23 -6.30
CA ILE A 171 7.48 20.07 -5.49
C ILE A 171 7.12 19.90 -4.00
N ARG A 172 6.40 20.88 -3.45
CA ARG A 172 5.95 20.86 -2.05
C ARG A 172 5.11 19.62 -1.73
N LYS A 173 4.14 19.27 -2.60
CA LYS A 173 3.31 18.06 -2.41
C LYS A 173 4.14 16.79 -2.49
N ARG A 174 5.12 16.70 -3.41
CA ARG A 174 6.00 15.54 -3.55
C ARG A 174 6.83 15.33 -2.29
N TRP A 175 7.36 16.42 -1.72
CA TRP A 175 8.04 16.38 -0.43
C TRP A 175 7.11 15.89 0.68
N THR A 176 6.07 16.66 1.02
CA THR A 176 5.23 16.45 2.21
C THR A 176 4.34 15.21 2.18
N THR A 177 4.34 14.44 1.09
CA THR A 177 3.58 13.19 1.00
C THR A 177 4.42 11.94 0.79
N ILE A 178 5.69 12.07 0.35
CA ILE A 178 6.50 10.93 -0.11
C ILE A 178 7.99 11.02 0.25
N LEU A 179 8.62 12.20 0.19
CA LEU A 179 10.09 12.31 0.34
C LEU A 179 10.56 12.84 1.71
N ASP A 180 9.68 13.45 2.48
CA ASP A 180 10.01 13.93 3.84
C ASP A 180 10.47 12.76 4.72
N PRO A 181 11.74 12.71 5.18
CA PRO A 181 12.28 11.57 5.93
C PRO A 181 11.58 11.33 7.28
N SER A 182 10.83 12.30 7.79
CA SER A 182 10.02 12.12 9.00
C SER A 182 8.79 11.23 8.79
N LEU A 183 8.39 10.96 7.53
CA LEU A 183 7.22 10.13 7.23
C LEU A 183 7.51 8.64 7.42
N THR A 184 6.57 7.94 8.06
CA THR A 184 6.63 6.49 8.21
C THR A 184 6.12 5.80 6.95
N HIS A 185 6.98 4.98 6.34
CA HIS A 185 6.67 4.21 5.14
C HIS A 185 6.52 2.71 5.44
N GLY A 186 5.84 1.98 4.55
CA GLY A 186 5.61 0.54 4.71
C GLY A 186 4.37 0.20 5.54
N SER A 187 4.37 -1.01 6.11
CA SER A 187 3.26 -1.60 6.88
C SER A 187 2.84 -0.74 8.07
N TRP A 188 1.57 -0.87 8.45
CA TRP A 188 1.04 -0.30 9.70
C TRP A 188 1.37 -1.22 10.87
N SER A 189 1.83 -0.63 11.97
CA SER A 189 2.00 -1.30 13.26
C SER A 189 0.66 -1.39 14.02
N LYS A 190 0.63 -2.22 15.07
CA LYS A 190 -0.55 -2.32 15.95
C LYS A 190 -0.80 -1.01 16.71
N GLU A 191 0.26 -0.37 17.19
CA GLU A 191 0.19 0.90 17.91
C GLU A 191 -0.39 2.02 17.01
N GLU A 192 0.04 2.09 15.74
CA GLU A 192 -0.53 3.04 14.78
C GLU A 192 -2.02 2.74 14.51
N ASP A 193 -2.41 1.47 14.37
CA ASP A 193 -3.81 1.08 14.17
C ASP A 193 -4.68 1.39 15.40
N GLU A 194 -4.21 1.05 16.61
CA GLU A 194 -4.89 1.29 17.89
C GLU A 194 -5.04 2.80 18.16
N SER A 195 -3.97 3.57 17.96
CA SER A 195 -4.00 5.03 18.04
C SER A 195 -4.97 5.63 17.02
N LEU A 196 -4.99 5.11 15.78
CA LEU A 196 -5.87 5.60 14.74
C LEU A 196 -7.34 5.29 15.05
N ILE A 197 -7.65 4.15 15.66
CA ILE A 197 -9.02 3.82 16.10
C ILE A 197 -9.50 4.81 17.16
N GLN A 198 -8.71 5.04 18.22
CA GLN A 198 -9.05 5.98 19.29
C GLN A 198 -9.24 7.42 18.76
N LEU A 199 -8.40 7.84 17.82
CA LEU A 199 -8.50 9.18 17.22
C LEU A 199 -9.73 9.35 16.33
N VAL A 200 -10.15 8.29 15.62
CA VAL A 200 -11.38 8.33 14.80
C VAL A 200 -12.63 8.26 15.67
N GLU A 201 -12.59 7.55 16.79
CA GLU A 201 -13.64 7.57 17.81
C GLU A 201 -13.79 8.96 18.45
N LYS A 202 -12.67 9.57 18.85
CA LYS A 202 -12.62 10.93 19.45
C LYS A 202 -13.03 12.05 18.47
N TYR A 203 -12.59 11.98 17.22
CA TYR A 203 -12.72 13.09 16.26
C TYR A 203 -13.69 12.86 15.10
N GLY A 204 -14.25 11.65 14.97
CA GLY A 204 -15.19 11.28 13.93
C GLY A 204 -14.54 11.06 12.56
N VAL A 205 -15.28 10.38 11.67
CA VAL A 205 -14.77 9.92 10.36
C VAL A 205 -14.74 11.01 9.28
N GLU A 206 -15.44 12.13 9.43
CA GLU A 206 -15.78 12.99 8.28
C GLU A 206 -14.81 14.13 7.98
N GLY A 207 -14.07 14.68 8.96
CA GLY A 207 -13.37 15.97 8.76
C GLY A 207 -11.87 16.04 9.00
N ARG A 208 -11.32 15.35 10.02
CA ARG A 208 -10.16 15.90 10.77
C ARG A 208 -8.83 15.16 10.58
N TRP A 209 -8.78 14.37 9.51
CA TRP A 209 -7.66 13.52 9.09
C TRP A 209 -6.31 14.26 8.96
N ASN A 210 -6.26 15.39 8.26
CA ASN A 210 -5.02 16.16 8.01
C ASN A 210 -4.70 17.16 9.15
N GLN A 211 -5.49 17.17 10.21
CA GLN A 211 -5.39 18.15 11.30
C GLN A 211 -5.11 17.44 12.62
N GLU A 212 -6.14 17.06 13.36
CA GLU A 212 -6.03 16.44 14.68
C GLU A 212 -5.47 15.01 14.56
N ILE A 213 -6.08 14.17 13.73
CA ILE A 213 -5.75 12.74 13.61
C ILE A 213 -4.30 12.53 13.14
N GLN A 214 -3.81 13.30 12.17
CA GLN A 214 -2.42 13.23 11.74
C GLN A 214 -1.43 13.72 12.82
N LYS A 215 -1.78 14.75 13.59
CA LYS A 215 -0.87 15.32 14.61
C LYS A 215 -0.78 14.49 15.88
N GLU A 216 -1.86 13.81 16.26
CA GLU A 216 -1.94 13.00 17.49
C GLU A 216 -1.64 11.51 17.28
N LEU A 217 -1.37 11.07 16.03
CA LEU A 217 -1.06 9.67 15.73
C LEU A 217 0.21 9.20 16.45
N LYS A 218 0.11 8.09 17.18
CA LYS A 218 1.22 7.42 17.88
C LYS A 218 1.76 6.24 17.06
N GLY A 219 2.94 5.74 17.40
CA GLY A 219 3.62 4.65 16.68
C GLY A 219 4.18 5.00 15.29
N GLY A 220 3.97 6.22 14.78
CA GLY A 220 4.49 6.65 13.47
C GLY A 220 3.93 8.01 13.02
N ASN A 221 4.51 8.57 11.96
CA ASN A 221 4.08 9.82 11.33
C ASN A 221 3.51 9.51 9.93
N ARG A 222 2.19 9.56 9.79
CA ARG A 222 1.48 9.27 8.54
C ARG A 222 0.69 10.50 8.12
N THR A 223 0.63 10.76 6.81
CA THR A 223 -0.26 11.79 6.28
C THR A 223 -1.72 11.45 6.58
N GLY A 224 -2.56 12.45 6.83
CA GLY A 224 -4.00 12.24 7.06
C GLY A 224 -4.70 11.45 5.95
N LYS A 225 -4.20 11.56 4.71
CA LYS A 225 -4.65 10.73 3.57
C LYS A 225 -4.31 9.24 3.74
N GLN A 226 -3.14 8.91 4.29
CA GLN A 226 -2.80 7.51 4.62
C GLN A 226 -3.67 7.01 5.79
N CYS A 227 -3.89 7.83 6.82
CA CYS A 227 -4.78 7.51 7.94
C CYS A 227 -6.21 7.21 7.46
N LYS A 228 -6.81 8.12 6.67
CA LYS A 228 -8.14 7.91 6.08
C LYS A 228 -8.21 6.63 5.24
N LEU A 229 -7.21 6.40 4.38
CA LEU A 229 -7.16 5.20 3.54
C LEU A 229 -7.01 3.91 4.38
N ARG A 230 -6.28 3.96 5.50
CA ARG A 230 -6.13 2.83 6.42
C ARG A 230 -7.45 2.51 7.11
N TRP A 231 -8.15 3.54 7.60
CA TRP A 231 -9.49 3.39 8.18
C TRP A 231 -10.46 2.76 7.18
N GLU A 232 -10.68 3.42 6.03
CA GLU A 232 -11.62 3.00 4.97
C GLU A 232 -11.33 1.60 4.39
N CYS A 233 -10.08 1.12 4.46
CA CYS A 233 -9.69 -0.18 3.89
C CYS A 233 -9.57 -1.33 4.90
N ALA A 234 -9.47 -1.06 6.21
CA ALA A 234 -9.05 -2.09 7.16
C ALA A 234 -9.55 -1.91 8.61
N LEU A 235 -9.63 -0.68 9.14
CA LEU A 235 -9.95 -0.49 10.57
C LEU A 235 -11.44 -0.30 10.81
N ASP A 236 -12.14 0.40 9.90
CA ASP A 236 -13.60 0.56 9.91
C ASP A 236 -14.29 -0.79 10.21
N PRO A 237 -15.04 -0.90 11.33
CA PRO A 237 -15.71 -2.14 11.73
C PRO A 237 -16.72 -2.66 10.70
N ALA A 238 -17.32 -1.77 9.90
CA ALA A 238 -18.25 -2.18 8.85
C ALA A 238 -17.55 -2.95 7.70
N VAL A 239 -16.22 -2.79 7.53
CA VAL A 239 -15.47 -3.43 6.45
C VAL A 239 -15.35 -4.92 6.68
N ALA A 240 -16.01 -5.69 5.82
CA ALA A 240 -16.08 -7.15 5.94
C ALA A 240 -14.71 -7.81 5.64
N LYS A 241 -14.15 -8.46 6.66
CA LYS A 241 -12.81 -9.07 6.67
C LYS A 241 -12.82 -10.58 6.38
N GLY A 242 -13.98 -11.23 6.46
CA GLY A 242 -14.14 -12.68 6.28
C GLY A 242 -14.10 -13.18 4.83
N ALA A 243 -14.30 -14.48 4.66
CA ALA A 243 -14.49 -15.13 3.36
C ALA A 243 -15.66 -14.53 2.58
N TRP A 244 -15.68 -14.71 1.26
CA TRP A 244 -16.80 -14.31 0.40
C TRP A 244 -17.89 -15.38 0.43
N THR A 245 -19.14 -14.98 0.63
CA THR A 245 -20.28 -15.89 0.50
C THR A 245 -20.70 -16.04 -0.98
N LYS A 246 -21.59 -17.01 -1.28
CA LYS A 246 -22.08 -17.21 -2.65
C LYS A 246 -23.01 -16.08 -3.08
N GLU A 247 -23.77 -15.56 -2.13
CA GLU A 247 -24.71 -14.45 -2.28
C GLU A 247 -23.95 -13.18 -2.66
N GLU A 248 -22.85 -12.89 -1.96
CA GLU A 248 -21.95 -11.78 -2.30
C GLU A 248 -21.30 -11.91 -3.68
N ASP A 249 -20.94 -13.14 -4.08
CA ASP A 249 -20.35 -13.41 -5.39
C ASP A 249 -21.38 -13.26 -6.52
N ASN A 250 -22.61 -13.73 -6.31
CA ASN A 250 -23.72 -13.61 -7.25
C ASN A 250 -24.12 -12.14 -7.44
N GLU A 251 -24.24 -11.38 -6.35
CA GLU A 251 -24.53 -9.94 -6.38
C GLU A 251 -23.41 -9.18 -7.11
N LEU A 252 -22.14 -9.45 -6.76
CA LEU A 252 -20.99 -8.85 -7.43
C LEU A 252 -20.96 -9.19 -8.94
N ALA A 253 -21.36 -10.41 -9.31
CA ALA A 253 -21.41 -10.82 -10.71
C ALA A 253 -22.54 -10.16 -11.50
N SER A 254 -23.73 -9.95 -10.91
CA SER A 254 -24.82 -9.20 -11.55
C SER A 254 -24.41 -7.74 -11.78
N LEU A 255 -23.94 -7.07 -10.72
CA LEU A 255 -23.56 -5.65 -10.76
C LEU A 255 -22.42 -5.34 -11.74
N VAL A 256 -21.53 -6.31 -11.99
CA VAL A 256 -20.49 -6.22 -13.02
C VAL A 256 -21.06 -6.55 -14.40
N GLY A 257 -21.81 -7.64 -14.53
CA GLY A 257 -22.38 -8.09 -15.80
C GLY A 257 -23.31 -7.06 -16.45
N GLU A 258 -24.14 -6.38 -15.65
CA GLU A 258 -25.02 -5.29 -16.12
C GLU A 258 -24.24 -4.11 -16.72
N ARG A 259 -23.10 -3.76 -16.13
CA ARG A 259 -22.22 -2.67 -16.60
C ARG A 259 -21.49 -3.05 -17.88
N LEU A 260 -20.98 -4.27 -17.95
CA LEU A 260 -20.36 -4.80 -19.17
C LEU A 260 -21.35 -4.89 -20.33
N LYS A 261 -22.61 -5.29 -20.08
CA LYS A 261 -23.71 -5.27 -21.07
C LYS A 261 -24.01 -3.86 -21.60
N LYS A 262 -23.81 -2.81 -20.79
CA LYS A 262 -23.93 -1.40 -21.20
C LYS A 262 -22.69 -0.87 -21.94
N GLY A 263 -21.68 -1.71 -22.18
CA GLY A 263 -20.41 -1.29 -22.78
C GLY A 263 -19.49 -0.48 -21.85
N GLU A 264 -19.77 -0.45 -20.54
CA GLU A 264 -18.99 0.35 -19.60
C GLU A 264 -17.66 -0.32 -19.24
N ASN A 265 -16.53 0.39 -19.44
CA ASN A 265 -15.25 -0.03 -18.90
C ASN A 265 -15.19 0.26 -17.38
N ILE A 266 -15.08 -0.79 -16.56
CA ILE A 266 -15.08 -0.69 -15.09
C ILE A 266 -13.72 -0.18 -14.57
N THR A 267 -13.53 1.13 -14.69
CA THR A 267 -12.40 1.87 -14.12
C THR A 267 -12.38 1.81 -12.59
N LEU A 268 -11.31 2.35 -11.96
CA LEU A 268 -11.21 2.43 -10.50
C LEU A 268 -12.40 3.15 -9.83
N GLY A 269 -13.06 4.08 -10.55
CA GLY A 269 -14.30 4.73 -10.12
C GLY A 269 -15.49 3.77 -10.11
N GLY A 270 -15.67 2.98 -11.18
CA GLY A 270 -16.74 1.98 -11.28
C GLY A 270 -16.72 0.97 -10.14
N TRP A 271 -15.52 0.48 -9.76
CA TRP A 271 -15.37 -0.40 -8.59
C TRP A 271 -15.77 0.25 -7.26
N LYS A 272 -15.73 1.58 -7.14
CA LYS A 272 -16.24 2.29 -5.95
C LYS A 272 -17.77 2.32 -5.93
N VAL A 273 -18.40 2.46 -7.10
CA VAL A 273 -19.87 2.43 -7.23
C VAL A 273 -20.40 1.03 -6.91
N ILE A 274 -19.85 -0.02 -7.55
CA ILE A 274 -20.21 -1.42 -7.30
C ILE A 274 -20.06 -1.77 -5.80
N ALA A 275 -18.98 -1.32 -5.16
CA ALA A 275 -18.74 -1.54 -3.73
C ALA A 275 -19.71 -0.78 -2.80
N GLY A 276 -20.37 0.27 -3.27
CA GLY A 276 -21.39 1.02 -2.53
C GLY A 276 -22.83 0.57 -2.80
N GLU A 277 -23.09 -0.04 -3.96
CA GLU A 277 -24.39 -0.63 -4.31
C GLU A 277 -24.63 -1.99 -3.66
N LYS A 278 -23.56 -2.77 -3.46
CA LYS A 278 -23.57 -4.12 -2.88
C LYS A 278 -24.14 -4.10 -1.46
N LYS A 279 -25.17 -4.93 -1.19
CA LYS A 279 -25.90 -4.99 0.08
C LYS A 279 -25.54 -6.22 0.92
N GLU A 280 -25.24 -7.35 0.30
CA GLU A 280 -25.00 -8.61 1.02
C GLU A 280 -23.66 -8.59 1.77
N GLY A 281 -23.51 -9.42 2.81
CA GLY A 281 -22.21 -9.74 3.43
C GLY A 281 -21.39 -8.57 4.01
N GLY A 282 -21.98 -7.39 4.17
CA GLY A 282 -21.34 -6.19 4.71
C GLY A 282 -20.46 -5.42 3.72
N LYS A 283 -19.89 -4.31 4.19
CA LYS A 283 -19.16 -3.33 3.36
C LYS A 283 -17.88 -3.95 2.80
N ARG A 284 -17.86 -4.30 1.51
CA ARG A 284 -16.65 -4.70 0.79
C ARG A 284 -16.02 -3.48 0.13
N THR A 285 -14.71 -3.31 0.27
CA THR A 285 -13.99 -2.21 -0.40
C THR A 285 -13.92 -2.44 -1.92
N ASN A 286 -13.81 -1.35 -2.68
CA ASN A 286 -13.59 -1.42 -4.14
C ASN A 286 -12.40 -2.32 -4.55
N LYS A 287 -11.34 -2.35 -3.74
CA LYS A 287 -10.17 -3.24 -3.92
C LYS A 287 -10.52 -4.71 -3.68
N GLN A 288 -11.37 -5.02 -2.70
CA GLN A 288 -11.85 -6.38 -2.45
C GLN A 288 -12.74 -6.85 -3.60
N CYS A 289 -13.74 -6.06 -4.01
CA CYS A 289 -14.64 -6.39 -5.13
C CYS A 289 -13.85 -6.61 -6.44
N LYS A 290 -12.97 -5.66 -6.81
CA LYS A 290 -12.10 -5.78 -7.99
C LYS A 290 -11.24 -7.05 -7.94
N ARG A 291 -10.64 -7.36 -6.79
CA ARG A 291 -9.80 -8.56 -6.63
C ARG A 291 -10.62 -9.84 -6.67
N ARG A 292 -11.84 -9.86 -6.13
CA ARG A 292 -12.72 -11.04 -6.16
C ARG A 292 -13.12 -11.35 -7.59
N TRP A 293 -13.62 -10.34 -8.31
CA TRP A 293 -13.96 -10.45 -9.72
C TRP A 293 -12.78 -10.98 -10.54
N LEU A 294 -11.68 -10.21 -10.62
CA LEU A 294 -10.48 -10.51 -11.41
C LEU A 294 -9.73 -11.79 -11.00
N LYS A 295 -10.14 -12.51 -9.95
CA LYS A 295 -9.50 -13.78 -9.56
C LYS A 295 -10.43 -14.98 -9.66
N PHE A 296 -11.75 -14.81 -9.51
CA PHE A 296 -12.66 -15.95 -9.33
C PHE A 296 -13.96 -15.88 -10.17
N LEU A 297 -14.46 -14.68 -10.49
CA LEU A 297 -15.76 -14.51 -11.15
C LEU A 297 -15.65 -14.15 -12.63
N ASP A 298 -14.55 -13.46 -13.00
CA ASP A 298 -14.23 -13.06 -14.37
C ASP A 298 -14.25 -14.27 -15.33
N PRO A 299 -15.20 -14.33 -16.30
CA PRO A 299 -15.32 -15.46 -17.23
C PRO A 299 -14.11 -15.60 -18.15
N ASP A 300 -13.59 -14.49 -18.67
CA ASP A 300 -12.49 -14.48 -19.64
C ASP A 300 -11.19 -14.97 -18.97
N ARG A 301 -11.03 -14.71 -17.67
CA ARG A 301 -9.91 -15.27 -16.91
C ARG A 301 -10.02 -16.78 -16.68
N LYS A 302 -11.21 -17.38 -16.67
CA LYS A 302 -11.34 -18.85 -16.60
C LYS A 302 -10.75 -19.53 -17.84
N VAL A 303 -10.82 -18.88 -19.00
CA VAL A 303 -10.24 -19.36 -20.28
C VAL A 303 -8.70 -19.40 -20.24
N ILE A 304 -8.06 -18.44 -19.55
CA ILE A 304 -6.59 -18.38 -19.48
C ILE A 304 -6.01 -19.49 -18.57
N LEU A 305 -6.72 -19.88 -17.50
CA LEU A 305 -6.22 -20.91 -16.58
C LEU A 305 -6.39 -22.34 -17.11
N THR A 306 -7.36 -22.60 -18.00
CA THR A 306 -7.52 -23.90 -18.65
C THR A 306 -6.49 -24.12 -19.78
N ALA A 307 -6.10 -23.05 -20.48
CA ALA A 307 -5.14 -23.10 -21.59
C ALA A 307 -3.68 -23.44 -21.21
N HIS A 308 -3.32 -23.43 -19.92
CA HIS A 308 -1.95 -23.73 -19.45
C HIS A 308 -1.75 -25.16 -18.94
N THR A 309 -2.73 -26.06 -19.13
CA THR A 309 -2.64 -27.47 -18.66
C THR A 309 -2.73 -28.54 -19.75
N THR A 310 -2.66 -28.13 -21.02
CA THR A 310 -2.65 -29.05 -22.18
C THR A 310 -1.35 -28.92 -23.00
N LYS A 311 -0.28 -29.51 -22.47
CA LYS A 311 0.74 -30.16 -23.30
C LYS A 311 0.99 -31.57 -22.78
N GLU A 312 0.76 -32.54 -23.67
CA GLU A 312 0.99 -33.96 -23.41
C GLU A 312 2.49 -34.24 -23.31
N GLY A 313 2.87 -35.25 -22.51
CA GLY A 313 4.27 -35.60 -22.26
C GLY A 313 4.43 -36.27 -20.90
N GLY A 314 4.11 -37.56 -20.84
CA GLY A 314 3.74 -38.26 -19.61
C GLY A 314 4.81 -38.38 -18.51
N GLU A 315 4.32 -38.59 -17.30
CA GLU A 315 4.79 -39.67 -16.45
C GLU A 315 3.70 -40.11 -15.45
N ARG A 316 3.53 -41.44 -15.31
CA ARG A 316 2.49 -42.05 -14.48
C ARG A 316 3.00 -42.22 -13.05
N CYS A 317 2.44 -41.48 -12.10
CA CYS A 317 2.62 -41.76 -10.66
C CYS A 317 1.28 -42.01 -9.97
N THR A 318 0.88 -43.27 -9.94
CA THR A 318 -0.26 -43.75 -9.13
C THR A 318 0.08 -43.68 -7.64
N TYR A 319 -0.76 -43.03 -6.83
CA TYR A 319 -0.80 -43.28 -5.39
C TYR A 319 -2.20 -43.71 -4.98
N GLY A 320 -2.30 -44.99 -4.60
CA GLY A 320 -3.57 -45.67 -4.38
C GLY A 320 -4.29 -45.22 -3.11
N GLU A 321 -5.58 -44.97 -3.27
CA GLU A 321 -6.52 -44.75 -2.19
C GLU A 321 -6.82 -46.09 -1.50
N LYS A 322 -6.16 -46.35 -0.36
CA LYS A 322 -6.50 -47.49 0.49
C LYS A 322 -7.66 -47.12 1.40
N THR A 323 -8.88 -47.38 0.91
CA THR A 323 -10.04 -47.54 1.78
C THR A 323 -9.78 -48.67 2.77
N ASN A 324 -10.26 -48.49 4.01
CA ASN A 324 -9.95 -49.38 5.12
C ASN A 324 -11.25 -50.13 5.49
N LYS A 325 -11.25 -51.46 5.36
CA LYS A 325 -12.28 -52.36 5.87
C LYS A 325 -11.60 -53.59 6.47
#